data_AF-Q7NW42-F1
#
_entry.id   AF-Q7NW42-F1
#
_cell.length_a   1.000
_cell.length_b   1.000
_cell.length_c   1.000
_cell.angle_alpha   90.00
_cell.angle_beta   90.00
_cell.angle_gamma   90.00
#
_symmetry.space_group_name_H-M   'P 1'
#
loop_
_entity.id
_entity.type
_entity.pdbx_description
1 polymer ?
#
loop_
_entity_poly.entity_id
_entity_poly.type
_entity_poly.pdbx_seq_one_letter_code
_entity_poly.pdbx_strand_id
1 'polypeptide(L)'
;MNKITFALGLCVPLLATAASPPDASRYIQELDAAMKVAQKTLATGELKAINTQSRSFSQLQSRGEIFGKSVFDEPFGRCFAAGVHAQAWWQAQLAAAQRRGTEANPGWIKRELASYQENKTECLRAEKNKGKLATEQIASTSDTPPHKGCLAVLGVRADGNVGTVAYTCPKK
;
A
#
# COMPACT_ATOMS: atom_id res chain seq x y z
N MET A 1 13.98 15.73 55.67
CA MET A 1 12.55 15.89 55.30
C MET A 1 12.47 15.90 53.79
N ASN A 2 12.23 14.74 53.16
CA ASN A 2 12.19 14.58 51.70
C ASN A 2 10.73 14.53 51.24
N LYS A 3 10.36 15.42 50.31
CA LYS A 3 9.13 15.30 49.52
C LYS A 3 9.54 14.85 48.11
N ILE A 4 9.25 13.61 47.76
CA ILE A 4 9.40 13.09 46.41
C ILE A 4 8.01 13.10 45.78
N THR A 5 7.81 14.02 44.84
CA THR A 5 6.60 14.12 44.03
C THR A 5 6.77 13.22 42.81
N PHE A 6 6.00 12.13 42.73
CA PHE A 6 5.93 11.30 41.52
C PHE A 6 4.96 11.94 40.53
N ALA A 7 5.48 12.47 39.42
CA ALA A 7 4.67 12.84 38.27
C ALA A 7 4.30 11.56 37.50
N LEU A 8 3.01 11.22 37.50
CA LEU A 8 2.42 10.17 36.67
C LEU A 8 2.58 10.57 35.20
N GLY A 9 3.50 9.88 34.51
CA GLY A 9 3.65 9.97 33.06
C GLY A 9 2.39 9.46 32.36
N LEU A 10 1.67 10.38 31.71
CA LEU A 10 0.60 10.06 30.78
C LEU A 10 1.21 9.31 29.58
N CYS A 11 1.05 7.99 29.59
CA CYS A 11 1.33 7.16 28.43
C CYS A 11 0.20 7.36 27.42
N VAL A 12 0.33 8.37 26.56
CA VAL A 12 -0.56 8.56 25.40
C VAL A 12 -0.27 7.41 24.43
N PRO A 13 -1.25 6.54 24.09
CA PRO A 13 -1.03 5.53 23.08
C PRO A 13 -0.76 6.25 21.76
N LEU A 14 0.40 5.94 21.18
CA LEU A 14 0.82 6.38 19.86
C LEU A 14 -0.18 5.80 18.84
N LEU A 15 -1.30 6.48 18.61
CA LEU A 15 -2.12 6.24 17.44
C LEU A 15 -1.28 6.71 16.25
N ALA A 16 -0.53 5.77 15.68
CA ALA A 16 0.12 5.94 14.39
C ALA A 16 -0.99 6.18 13.36
N THR A 17 -1.36 7.45 13.16
CA THR A 17 -2.01 7.88 11.94
C THR A 17 -1.01 7.61 10.83
N ALA A 18 -1.10 6.44 10.20
CA ALA A 18 -0.42 6.16 8.95
C ALA A 18 -0.95 7.18 7.94
N ALA A 19 -0.27 8.32 7.85
CA ALA A 19 -0.54 9.34 6.86
C ALA A 19 -0.37 8.65 5.51
N SER A 20 -1.49 8.47 4.80
CA SER A 20 -1.45 7.88 3.48
C SER A 20 -0.50 8.70 2.60
N PRO A 21 0.42 8.08 1.85
CA PRO A 21 1.28 8.85 0.98
C PRO A 21 0.40 9.66 0.01
N PRO A 22 0.63 10.98 -0.10
CA PRO A 22 -0.02 11.77 -1.13
C PRO A 22 0.49 11.25 -2.48
N ASP A 23 -0.43 10.95 -3.40
CA ASP A 23 -0.16 10.62 -4.80
C ASP A 23 0.08 9.15 -5.22
N ALA A 24 -0.71 8.21 -4.70
CA ALA A 24 -0.76 6.84 -5.26
C ALA A 24 -1.14 6.86 -6.77
N SER A 25 -2.11 7.69 -7.16
CA SER A 25 -2.48 7.89 -8.57
C SER A 25 -1.31 8.36 -9.43
N ARG A 26 -0.54 9.36 -8.96
CA ARG A 26 0.61 9.89 -9.72
C ARG A 26 1.69 8.83 -9.87
N TYR A 27 1.97 8.10 -8.79
CA TYR A 27 2.94 7.01 -8.83
C TYR A 27 2.57 5.95 -9.87
N ILE A 28 1.30 5.53 -9.91
CA ILE A 28 0.80 4.61 -10.93
C ILE A 28 0.92 5.18 -12.34
N GLN A 29 0.61 6.47 -12.54
CA GLN A 29 0.76 7.13 -13.84
C GLN A 29 2.22 7.15 -14.32
N GLU A 30 3.17 7.36 -13.40
CA GLU A 30 4.60 7.31 -13.73
C GLU A 30 5.04 5.88 -14.11
N LEU A 31 4.54 4.85 -13.44
CA LEU A 31 4.76 3.45 -13.83
C LEU A 31 4.19 3.15 -15.22
N ASP A 32 2.94 3.56 -15.50
CA ASP A 32 2.30 3.40 -16.81
C ASP A 32 3.13 4.07 -17.92
N ALA A 33 3.57 5.30 -17.67
CA ALA A 33 4.40 6.06 -18.60
C ALA A 33 5.74 5.36 -18.86
N ALA A 34 6.41 4.86 -17.81
CA ALA A 34 7.65 4.11 -17.95
C ALA A 34 7.45 2.82 -18.76
N MET A 35 6.39 2.05 -18.50
CA MET A 35 6.05 0.83 -19.25
C MET A 35 5.75 1.12 -20.72
N LYS A 36 5.09 2.24 -21.03
CA LYS A 36 4.83 2.67 -22.41
C LYS A 36 6.12 3.06 -23.16
N VAL A 37 7.05 3.74 -22.49
CA VAL A 37 8.35 4.11 -23.06
C VAL A 37 9.23 2.87 -23.28
N ALA A 38 9.21 1.92 -22.35
CA ALA A 38 10.03 0.72 -22.37
C ALA A 38 9.94 -0.09 -23.68
N GLN A 39 8.74 -0.24 -24.24
CA GLN A 39 8.55 -0.97 -25.52
C GLN A 39 9.29 -0.28 -26.66
N LYS A 40 9.22 1.07 -26.73
CA LYS A 40 9.94 1.85 -27.74
C LYS A 40 11.45 1.77 -27.53
N THR A 41 11.90 1.86 -26.28
CA THR A 41 13.32 1.76 -25.92
C THR A 41 13.94 0.43 -26.33
N LEU A 42 13.21 -0.68 -26.22
CA LEU A 42 13.71 -1.98 -26.69
C LEU A 42 13.79 -2.04 -28.22
N ALA A 43 12.80 -1.47 -28.91
CA ALA A 43 12.77 -1.47 -30.37
C ALA A 43 13.93 -0.67 -30.99
N THR A 44 14.43 0.38 -30.32
CA THR A 44 15.58 1.14 -30.82
C THR A 44 16.91 0.40 -30.65
N GLY A 45 16.99 -0.55 -29.70
CA GLY A 45 18.23 -1.28 -29.40
C GLY A 45 19.36 -0.41 -28.83
N GLU A 46 19.11 0.85 -28.51
CA GLU A 46 20.14 1.78 -28.04
C GLU A 46 20.52 1.46 -26.58
N LEU A 47 21.75 0.98 -26.37
CA LEU A 47 22.22 0.55 -25.05
C LEU A 47 22.10 1.63 -23.97
N LYS A 48 22.38 2.89 -24.32
CA LYS A 48 22.26 4.03 -23.39
C LYS A 48 20.81 4.25 -22.96
N ALA A 49 19.87 4.18 -23.90
CA ALA A 49 18.44 4.29 -23.61
C ALA A 49 17.94 3.14 -22.74
N ILE A 50 18.38 1.90 -23.04
CA ILE A 50 18.06 0.70 -22.25
C ILE A 50 18.57 0.82 -20.80
N ASN A 51 19.81 1.28 -20.60
CA ASN A 51 20.38 1.49 -19.27
C ASN A 51 19.59 2.58 -18.50
N THR A 52 19.28 3.68 -19.17
CA THR A 52 18.49 4.78 -18.59
C THR A 52 17.10 4.28 -18.16
N GLN A 53 16.44 3.49 -19.00
CA GLN A 53 15.14 2.90 -18.69
C GLN A 53 15.22 1.93 -17.49
N SER A 54 16.28 1.12 -17.42
CA SER A 54 16.50 0.19 -16.31
C SER A 54 16.70 0.91 -14.97
N ARG A 55 17.43 2.04 -14.97
CA ARG A 55 17.57 2.90 -13.81
C ARG A 55 16.24 3.53 -13.39
N SER A 56 15.45 3.98 -14.37
CA SER A 56 14.11 4.53 -14.13
C SER A 56 13.21 3.54 -13.41
N PHE A 57 13.13 2.28 -13.87
CA PHE A 57 12.36 1.24 -13.18
C PHE A 57 12.87 0.93 -11.77
N SER A 58 14.18 0.93 -11.56
CA SER A 58 14.76 0.72 -10.22
C SER A 58 14.39 1.86 -9.26
N GLN A 59 14.43 3.10 -9.74
CA GLN A 59 14.01 4.27 -8.95
C GLN A 59 12.50 4.27 -8.67
N LEU A 60 11.69 3.87 -9.66
CA LEU A 60 10.24 3.73 -9.51
C LEU A 60 9.88 2.65 -8.48
N GLN A 61 10.54 1.49 -8.51
CA GLN A 61 10.32 0.44 -7.49
C GLN A 61 10.70 0.94 -6.10
N SER A 62 11.88 1.57 -5.94
CA SER A 62 12.32 2.12 -4.65
C SER A 62 11.40 3.21 -4.11
N ARG A 63 10.91 4.13 -4.96
CA ARG A 63 9.88 5.10 -4.57
C ARG A 63 8.55 4.45 -4.17
N GLY A 64 8.27 3.23 -4.64
CA GLY A 64 7.13 2.46 -4.20
C GLY A 64 7.16 2.12 -2.70
N GLU A 65 8.34 2.12 -2.07
CA GLU A 65 8.50 1.78 -0.65
C GLU A 65 7.81 2.78 0.30
N ILE A 66 7.50 3.99 -0.18
CA ILE A 66 6.72 4.96 0.61
C ILE A 66 5.32 4.43 0.94
N PHE A 67 4.81 3.50 0.13
CA PHE A 67 3.49 2.89 0.28
C PHE A 67 3.49 1.62 1.13
N GLY A 68 4.66 1.16 1.57
CA GLY A 68 4.86 -0.11 2.26
C GLY A 68 6.05 -0.88 1.70
N LYS A 69 6.48 -1.90 2.43
CA LYS A 69 7.53 -2.86 2.01
C LYS A 69 6.95 -4.24 1.69
N SER A 70 5.65 -4.41 1.92
CA SER A 70 4.91 -5.64 1.70
C SER A 70 3.54 -5.33 1.11
N VAL A 71 2.99 -6.31 0.41
CA VAL A 71 1.59 -6.30 -0.03
C VAL A 71 0.60 -6.19 1.14
N PHE A 72 1.01 -6.62 2.34
CA PHE A 72 0.20 -6.61 3.56
C PHE A 72 0.18 -5.24 4.29
N ASP A 73 0.95 -4.26 3.82
CA ASP A 73 0.99 -2.92 4.42
C ASP A 73 -0.24 -2.12 3.97
N GLU A 74 -1.37 -2.39 4.62
CA GLU A 74 -2.64 -1.76 4.26
C GLU A 74 -2.63 -0.23 4.51
N PRO A 75 -3.31 0.57 3.65
CA PRO A 75 -4.06 0.14 2.48
C PRO A 75 -3.26 0.23 1.17
N PHE A 76 -1.98 0.67 1.20
CA PHE A 76 -1.20 1.00 0.00
C PHE A 76 -0.11 0.00 -0.37
N GLY A 77 0.03 -1.13 0.34
CA GLY A 77 1.03 -2.16 0.04
C GLY A 77 0.92 -2.70 -1.39
N ARG A 78 -0.28 -2.64 -1.99
CA ARG A 78 -0.52 -2.95 -3.41
C ARG A 78 0.14 -1.96 -4.38
N CYS A 79 0.34 -0.71 -3.98
CA CYS A 79 1.11 0.26 -4.78
C CYS A 79 2.59 -0.14 -4.84
N PHE A 80 3.18 -0.54 -3.72
CA PHE A 80 4.54 -1.09 -3.70
C PHE A 80 4.67 -2.31 -4.61
N ALA A 81 3.74 -3.26 -4.50
CA ALA A 81 3.71 -4.45 -5.36
C ALA A 81 3.60 -4.10 -6.87
N ALA A 82 2.84 -3.06 -7.23
CA ALA A 82 2.78 -2.59 -8.61
C ALA A 82 4.17 -2.13 -9.12
N GLY A 83 4.94 -1.42 -8.30
CA GLY A 83 6.33 -1.04 -8.64
C GLY A 83 7.24 -2.24 -8.85
N VAL A 84 7.17 -3.23 -7.96
CA VAL A 84 7.94 -4.48 -8.05
C VAL A 84 7.63 -5.23 -9.34
N HIS A 85 6.35 -5.44 -9.65
CA HIS A 85 5.96 -6.18 -10.85
C HIS A 85 6.23 -5.40 -12.15
N ALA A 86 6.16 -4.06 -12.15
CA ALA A 86 6.56 -3.25 -13.29
C ALA A 86 8.07 -3.39 -13.60
N GLN A 87 8.93 -3.39 -12.56
CA GLN A 87 10.35 -3.65 -12.73
C GLN A 87 10.62 -5.08 -13.19
N ALA A 88 9.95 -6.08 -12.59
CA ALA A 88 10.09 -7.48 -12.99
C ALA A 88 9.66 -7.71 -14.45
N TRP A 89 8.58 -7.07 -14.89
CA TRP A 89 8.15 -7.06 -16.29
C TRP A 89 9.23 -6.49 -17.22
N TRP A 90 9.86 -5.37 -16.85
CA TRP A 90 10.95 -4.80 -17.65
C TRP A 90 12.15 -5.74 -17.75
N GLN A 91 12.54 -6.38 -16.64
CA GLN A 91 13.62 -7.37 -16.65
C GLN A 91 13.29 -8.59 -17.53
N ALA A 92 12.03 -9.04 -17.52
CA ALA A 92 11.57 -10.11 -18.39
C ALA A 92 11.72 -9.75 -19.88
N GLN A 93 11.36 -8.51 -20.24
CA GLN A 93 11.50 -8.00 -21.59
C GLN A 93 12.98 -7.93 -22.03
N LEU A 94 13.86 -7.45 -21.15
CA LEU A 94 15.30 -7.41 -21.42
C LEU A 94 15.90 -8.80 -21.62
N ALA A 95 15.55 -9.74 -20.76
CA ALA A 95 16.01 -11.12 -20.86
C ALA A 95 15.54 -11.78 -22.17
N ALA A 96 14.30 -11.50 -22.59
CA ALA A 96 13.79 -11.98 -23.87
C ALA A 96 14.52 -11.33 -25.06
N ALA A 97 14.77 -10.01 -25.02
CA ALA A 97 15.50 -9.30 -26.07
C ALA A 97 16.92 -9.85 -26.26
N GLN A 98 17.63 -10.13 -25.17
CA GLN A 98 18.96 -10.77 -25.19
C GLN A 98 18.93 -12.19 -25.79
N ARG A 99 17.78 -12.86 -25.72
CA ARG A 99 17.53 -14.21 -26.24
C ARG A 99 16.77 -14.19 -27.57
N ARG A 100 16.97 -13.15 -28.38
CA ARG A 100 16.36 -13.00 -29.72
C ARG A 100 14.83 -13.10 -29.69
N GLY A 101 14.21 -12.57 -28.64
CA GLY A 101 12.76 -12.55 -28.44
C GLY A 101 12.19 -13.78 -27.71
N THR A 102 13.02 -14.75 -27.32
CA THR A 102 12.56 -15.92 -26.57
C THR A 102 12.60 -15.66 -25.08
N GLU A 103 11.47 -15.80 -24.40
CA GLU A 103 11.43 -15.61 -22.94
C GLU A 103 12.33 -16.61 -22.21
N ALA A 104 12.99 -16.12 -21.16
CA ALA A 104 13.84 -16.97 -20.34
C ALA A 104 13.07 -18.03 -19.57
N ASN A 105 11.89 -17.63 -19.09
CA ASN A 105 10.90 -18.46 -18.41
C ASN A 105 9.59 -18.25 -19.17
N PRO A 106 9.00 -19.29 -19.78
CA PRO A 106 7.78 -19.15 -20.56
C PRO A 106 6.64 -18.48 -19.76
N GLY A 107 6.04 -17.44 -20.33
CA GLY A 107 4.93 -16.68 -19.75
C GLY A 107 5.36 -15.63 -18.73
N TRP A 108 6.65 -15.37 -18.54
CA TRP A 108 7.14 -14.40 -17.54
C TRP A 108 6.66 -12.98 -17.84
N ILE A 109 6.81 -12.50 -19.08
CA ILE A 109 6.38 -11.14 -19.44
C ILE A 109 4.89 -10.97 -19.19
N LYS A 110 4.08 -11.95 -19.67
CA LYS A 110 2.63 -11.93 -19.49
C LYS A 110 2.23 -11.97 -18.01
N ARG A 111 2.89 -12.80 -17.21
CA ARG A 111 2.60 -12.93 -15.77
C ARG A 111 2.88 -11.63 -15.03
N GLU A 112 4.06 -11.04 -15.20
CA GLU A 112 4.39 -9.79 -14.48
C GLU A 112 3.51 -8.62 -14.94
N LEU A 113 3.12 -8.59 -16.22
CA LEU A 113 2.15 -7.60 -16.71
C LEU A 113 0.79 -7.77 -16.03
N ALA A 114 0.30 -9.00 -15.90
CA ALA A 114 -0.96 -9.29 -15.22
C ALA A 114 -0.90 -8.91 -13.73
N SER A 115 0.18 -9.29 -13.04
CA SER A 115 0.40 -8.93 -11.63
C SER A 115 0.54 -7.41 -11.45
N TYR A 116 1.18 -6.71 -12.37
CA TYR A 116 1.21 -5.24 -12.37
C TYR A 116 -0.21 -4.66 -12.46
N GLN A 117 -1.03 -5.13 -13.42
CA GLN A 117 -2.39 -4.63 -13.64
C GLN A 117 -3.32 -4.88 -12.45
N GLU A 118 -3.20 -6.05 -11.81
CA GLU A 118 -3.95 -6.38 -10.60
C GLU A 118 -3.57 -5.42 -9.45
N ASN A 119 -2.28 -5.32 -9.14
CA ASN A 119 -1.81 -4.48 -8.04
C ASN A 119 -2.04 -2.99 -8.27
N LYS A 120 -1.93 -2.53 -9.52
CA LYS A 120 -2.35 -1.19 -9.95
C LYS A 120 -3.82 -0.92 -9.61
N THR A 121 -4.69 -1.87 -9.97
CA THR A 121 -6.13 -1.72 -9.76
C THR A 121 -6.46 -1.64 -8.26
N GLU A 122 -5.84 -2.48 -7.44
CA GLU A 122 -6.03 -2.46 -5.99
C GLU A 122 -5.44 -1.21 -5.33
N CYS A 123 -4.25 -0.76 -5.76
CA CYS A 123 -3.64 0.50 -5.31
C CYS A 123 -4.57 1.69 -5.55
N LEU A 124 -5.13 1.82 -6.76
CA LEU A 124 -6.07 2.89 -7.10
C LEU A 124 -7.41 2.75 -6.37
N ARG A 125 -7.83 1.52 -6.05
CA ARG A 125 -9.03 1.28 -5.22
C ARG A 125 -8.82 1.76 -3.79
N ALA A 126 -7.67 1.46 -3.19
CA ALA A 126 -7.31 1.95 -1.86
C ALA A 126 -7.33 3.49 -1.80
N GLU A 127 -6.84 4.15 -2.85
CA GLU A 127 -6.87 5.62 -2.93
C GLU A 127 -8.30 6.17 -2.98
N LYS A 128 -9.17 5.57 -3.79
CA LYS A 128 -10.61 5.92 -3.84
C LYS A 128 -11.33 5.66 -2.52
N ASN A 129 -10.87 4.66 -1.76
CA ASN A 129 -11.44 4.26 -0.49
C ASN A 129 -10.82 4.96 0.73
N LYS A 130 -9.82 5.87 0.55
CA LYS A 130 -9.24 6.68 1.65
C LYS A 130 -10.30 7.39 2.49
N GLY A 131 -11.47 7.70 1.91
CA GLY A 131 -12.60 8.32 2.62
C GLY A 131 -13.63 7.36 3.22
N LYS A 132 -13.56 6.04 2.96
CA LYS A 132 -14.61 5.07 3.37
C LYS A 132 -14.21 4.13 4.51
N LEU A 133 -12.92 4.03 4.82
CA LEU A 133 -12.39 3.05 5.79
C LEU A 133 -11.88 3.68 7.09
N ALA A 134 -11.98 5.01 7.23
CA ALA A 134 -11.78 5.62 8.55
C ALA A 134 -12.89 5.06 9.45
N THR A 135 -12.52 4.26 10.43
CA THR A 135 -13.43 3.90 11.51
C THR A 135 -13.06 4.73 12.73
N GLU A 136 -14.05 5.18 13.48
CA GLU A 136 -13.85 5.83 14.76
C GLU A 136 -14.25 4.90 15.89
N GLN A 137 -13.51 4.95 17.00
CA GLN A 137 -13.92 4.29 18.22
C GLN A 137 -14.76 5.24 19.06
N ILE A 138 -16.00 4.84 19.33
CA ILE A 138 -16.93 5.57 20.18
C ILE A 138 -17.05 4.79 21.48
N ALA A 139 -16.52 5.34 22.58
CA ALA A 139 -16.69 4.74 23.90
C ALA A 139 -18.18 4.64 24.24
N SER A 140 -18.63 3.48 24.68
CA SER A 140 -20.05 3.25 24.99
C SER A 140 -20.21 2.09 25.95
N THR A 141 -21.04 2.27 26.97
CA THR A 141 -21.51 1.21 27.87
C THR A 141 -22.91 0.70 27.46
N SER A 142 -23.41 1.11 26.30
CA SER A 142 -24.69 0.65 25.75
C SER A 142 -24.48 -0.53 24.82
N ASP A 143 -25.33 -1.56 24.92
CA ASP A 143 -25.35 -2.69 23.99
C ASP A 143 -26.13 -2.37 22.69
N THR A 144 -26.63 -1.14 22.57
CA THR A 144 -27.23 -0.62 21.34
C THR A 144 -26.19 0.15 20.51
N PRO A 145 -25.98 -0.22 19.24
CA PRO A 145 -25.05 0.47 18.35
C PRO A 145 -25.45 1.94 18.07
N PRO A 146 -24.51 2.88 18.00
CA PRO A 146 -24.79 4.30 17.72
C PRO A 146 -25.45 4.52 16.34
N HIS A 147 -25.08 3.72 15.35
CA HIS A 147 -25.71 3.68 14.04
C HIS A 147 -25.38 2.38 13.29
N LYS A 148 -26.05 2.16 12.15
CA LYS A 148 -25.83 0.99 11.29
C LYS A 148 -24.36 0.92 10.86
N GLY A 149 -23.79 -0.28 10.95
CA GLY A 149 -22.41 -0.57 10.55
C GLY A 149 -21.38 -0.50 11.68
N CYS A 150 -21.76 -0.09 12.89
CA CYS A 150 -20.88 -0.14 14.06
C CYS A 150 -20.73 -1.57 14.61
N LEU A 151 -19.50 -1.96 14.97
CA LEU A 151 -19.18 -3.24 15.59
C LEU A 151 -18.87 -3.04 17.08
N ALA A 152 -19.44 -3.88 17.95
CA ALA A 152 -19.21 -3.81 19.38
C ALA A 152 -17.79 -4.30 19.74
N VAL A 153 -17.12 -3.55 20.60
CA VAL A 153 -15.87 -3.93 21.25
C VAL A 153 -16.22 -4.38 22.66
N LEU A 154 -15.98 -5.66 22.96
CA LEU A 154 -16.27 -6.25 24.25
C LEU A 154 -15.09 -6.08 25.21
N GLY A 155 -15.39 -5.80 26.48
CA GLY A 155 -14.41 -5.64 27.53
C GLY A 155 -15.05 -5.71 28.92
N VAL A 156 -14.23 -5.53 29.95
CA VAL A 156 -14.72 -5.47 31.33
C VAL A 156 -15.29 -4.08 31.59
N ARG A 157 -16.57 -4.03 31.95
CA ARG A 157 -17.31 -2.80 32.27
C ARG A 157 -17.03 -2.39 33.72
N ALA A 158 -17.42 -1.16 34.07
CA ALA A 158 -17.20 -0.61 35.41
C ALA A 158 -17.96 -1.39 36.52
N ASP A 159 -18.96 -2.18 36.16
CA ASP A 159 -19.71 -3.08 37.06
C ASP A 159 -19.02 -4.45 37.26
N GLY A 160 -17.85 -4.66 36.65
CA GLY A 160 -17.08 -5.91 36.73
C GLY A 160 -17.55 -7.00 35.77
N ASN A 161 -18.62 -6.79 35.00
CA ASN A 161 -19.12 -7.74 34.02
C ASN A 161 -18.47 -7.53 32.64
N VAL A 162 -18.47 -8.58 31.81
CA VAL A 162 -18.05 -8.46 30.41
C VAL A 162 -19.23 -7.94 29.58
N GLY A 163 -19.01 -6.88 28.82
CA GLY A 163 -20.00 -6.34 27.88
C GLY A 163 -19.41 -5.30 26.95
N THR A 164 -20.25 -4.55 26.24
CA THR A 164 -19.79 -3.53 25.31
C THR A 164 -19.09 -2.38 26.04
N VAL A 165 -17.86 -2.06 25.65
CA VAL A 165 -17.07 -0.93 26.18
C VAL A 165 -16.83 0.17 25.15
N ALA A 166 -16.93 -0.17 23.86
CA ALA A 166 -16.85 0.77 22.76
C ALA A 166 -17.52 0.20 21.50
N TYR A 167 -17.71 1.05 20.49
CA TYR A 167 -18.03 0.64 19.14
C TYR A 167 -16.94 1.10 18.18
N THR A 168 -16.58 0.26 17.23
CA THR A 168 -15.84 0.68 16.03
C THR A 168 -16.85 0.96 14.93
N CYS A 169 -16.98 2.23 14.55
CA CYS A 169 -17.99 2.73 13.63
C CYS A 169 -17.35 3.28 12.35
N PRO A 170 -17.96 3.10 11.16
CA PRO A 170 -17.54 3.84 9.97
C PRO A 170 -17.68 5.34 10.21
N LYS A 171 -16.61 6.11 9.97
CA LYS A 171 -16.60 7.56 10.07
C LYS A 171 -17.51 8.12 8.99
N LYS A 172 -18.43 9.00 9.38
CA LYS A 172 -19.39 9.65 8.47
C LYS A 172 -18.73 10.73 7.62
#